data_AF-A0A6A4BI41-F1
#
_entry.id   AF-A0A6A4BI41-F1
#
_cell.length_a   1.000
_cell.length_b   1.000
_cell.length_c   1.000
_cell.angle_alpha   90.00
_cell.angle_beta   90.00
_cell.angle_gamma   90.00
#
_symmetry.space_group_name_H-M   'P 1'
#
loop_
_entity.id
_entity.type
_entity.pdbx_description
1 polymer ?
#
loop_
_entity_poly.entity_id
_entity_poly.type
_entity_poly.pdbx_seq_one_letter_code
_entity_poly.pdbx_strand_id
1 'polypeptide(L)'
;MDAALVSDERLRVAFALSNLSGRAKSWAYTREATTPGCFASWSQLCEQLRVAFLPANYEYRQRSRFLACKQGRRELHEYNQEMRVLTASLVGNPLPEHIKVTVFMDGLRVGPARTQLFRVQASTMEDAIQIALQEEYSHKQARTPATVWQSNPTSGGTPTGSSGNGATNGPVPMDLGMAEQSDIRCYGCGKLGHMKRACPAGGLKKKFSSKPFGSRSRWQKPRPRNQGNAGHQ
;
A
#
# COMPACT_ATOMS: atom_id res chain seq x y z
N MET A 1 16.46 20.95 27.50
CA MET A 1 17.92 20.99 27.33
C MET A 1 18.37 19.66 26.78
N ASP A 2 19.08 19.67 25.66
CA ASP A 2 19.56 18.46 24.99
C ASP A 2 20.78 17.90 25.74
N ALA A 3 20.69 16.67 26.25
CA ALA A 3 21.80 16.01 26.95
C ALA A 3 23.01 15.73 26.03
N ALA A 4 22.85 15.91 24.72
CA ALA A 4 23.90 15.79 23.71
C ALA A 4 24.89 16.97 23.70
N LEU A 5 24.57 18.10 24.36
CA LEU A 5 25.41 19.30 24.40
C LEU A 5 26.35 19.36 25.61
N VAL A 6 26.34 18.34 26.46
CA VAL A 6 27.20 18.25 27.64
C VAL A 6 28.45 17.44 27.30
N SER A 7 29.59 18.11 27.20
CA SER A 7 30.88 17.49 26.85
C SER A 7 31.42 16.57 27.94
N ASP A 8 30.99 16.75 29.19
CA ASP A 8 31.38 15.92 30.32
C ASP A 8 30.39 14.75 30.49
N GLU A 9 30.90 13.51 30.34
CA GLU A 9 30.10 12.30 30.52
C GLU A 9 29.46 12.22 31.90
N ARG A 10 30.13 12.72 32.94
CA ARG A 10 29.61 12.68 34.32
C ARG A 10 28.42 13.60 34.49
N LEU A 11 28.49 14.81 33.94
CA LEU A 11 27.36 15.75 33.96
C LEU A 11 26.19 15.21 33.12
N ARG A 12 26.46 14.55 32.00
CA ARG A 12 25.43 13.91 31.17
C ARG A 12 24.71 12.78 31.92
N VAL A 13 25.46 11.94 32.62
CA VAL A 13 24.91 10.86 33.47
C VAL A 13 24.10 11.45 34.63
N ALA A 14 24.66 12.41 35.38
CA ALA A 14 23.97 13.06 36.50
C ALA A 14 22.66 13.73 36.06
N PHE A 15 22.67 14.40 34.90
CA PHE A 15 21.46 14.97 34.30
C PHE A 15 20.43 13.90 33.94
N ALA A 16 20.84 12.78 33.33
CA ALA A 16 19.89 11.70 33.03
C ALA A 16 19.30 11.07 34.31
N LEU A 17 20.13 10.85 35.33
CA LEU A 17 19.68 10.34 36.63
C LEU A 17 18.69 11.28 37.32
N SER A 18 18.87 12.60 37.22
CA SER A 18 17.95 13.58 37.80
C SER A 18 16.57 13.60 37.11
N ASN A 19 16.51 13.20 35.85
CA ASN A 19 15.27 13.07 35.07
C ASN A 19 14.54 11.73 35.29
N LEU A 20 15.14 10.77 36.01
CA LEU A 20 14.45 9.52 36.32
C LEU A 20 13.33 9.76 37.34
N SER A 21 12.22 9.04 37.18
CA SER A 21 11.06 9.10 38.07
C SER A 21 10.57 7.71 38.47
N GLY A 22 9.76 7.66 39.53
CA GLY A 22 9.12 6.43 40.03
C GLY A 22 10.11 5.28 40.31
N ARG A 23 9.80 4.09 39.78
CA ARG A 23 10.61 2.87 39.96
C ARG A 23 12.01 3.00 39.38
N ALA A 24 12.18 3.74 38.28
CA ALA A 24 13.48 3.93 37.66
C ALA A 24 14.40 4.77 38.55
N LYS A 25 13.87 5.83 39.16
CA LYS A 25 14.61 6.65 40.13
C LYS A 25 15.08 5.81 41.31
N SER A 26 14.16 5.08 41.93
CA SER A 26 14.45 4.26 43.12
C SER A 26 15.53 3.21 42.82
N TRP A 27 15.39 2.48 41.71
CA TRP A 27 16.38 1.52 41.24
C TRP A 27 17.78 2.14 41.07
N ALA A 28 17.87 3.31 40.44
CA ALA A 28 19.16 3.94 40.15
C ALA A 28 19.92 4.29 41.44
N TYR A 29 19.25 4.93 42.41
CA TYR A 29 19.86 5.28 43.69
C TYR A 29 20.23 4.04 44.54
N THR A 30 19.38 3.01 44.57
CA THR A 30 19.72 1.75 45.26
C THR A 30 20.98 1.11 44.67
N ARG A 31 21.10 1.17 43.34
CA ARG A 31 22.23 0.59 42.62
C ARG A 31 23.52 1.38 42.86
N GLU A 32 23.45 2.70 42.85
CA GLU A 32 24.57 3.58 43.18
C GLU A 32 25.04 3.41 44.63
N ALA A 33 24.11 3.22 45.58
CA ALA A 33 24.44 2.96 46.98
C ALA A 33 25.13 1.59 47.20
N THR A 34 24.73 0.57 46.45
CA THR A 34 25.29 -0.79 46.57
C THR A 34 26.61 -0.93 45.81
N THR A 35 26.75 -0.23 44.69
CA THR A 35 27.93 -0.30 43.83
C THR A 35 28.31 1.12 43.40
N PRO A 36 29.17 1.78 44.19
CA PRO A 36 29.68 3.10 43.83
C PRO A 36 30.37 3.06 42.47
N GLY A 37 30.09 4.05 41.61
CA GLY A 37 30.67 4.12 40.27
C GLY A 37 30.00 3.19 39.24
N CYS A 38 28.84 2.60 39.50
CA CYS A 38 28.11 1.77 38.53
C CYS A 38 27.59 2.52 37.29
N PHE A 39 27.65 3.86 37.29
CA PHE A 39 27.31 4.74 36.17
C PHE A 39 28.50 5.63 35.79
N ALA A 40 29.68 5.05 35.53
CA ALA A 40 30.90 5.81 35.23
C ALA A 40 30.88 6.48 33.85
N SER A 41 30.09 5.97 32.90
CA SER A 41 29.94 6.50 31.54
C SER A 41 28.50 6.43 31.06
N TRP A 42 28.21 7.15 29.97
CA TRP A 42 26.90 7.09 29.31
C TRP A 42 26.56 5.68 28.80
N SER A 43 27.53 5.00 28.20
CA SER A 43 27.35 3.63 27.70
C SER A 43 27.00 2.66 28.82
N GLN A 44 27.67 2.78 29.98
CA GLN A 44 27.40 1.97 31.16
C GLN A 44 26.00 2.25 31.71
N LEU A 45 25.59 3.52 31.82
CA LEU A 45 24.22 3.86 32.22
C LEU A 45 23.18 3.23 31.30
N CYS A 46 23.36 3.34 29.98
CA CYS A 46 22.45 2.75 29.01
C CYS A 46 22.40 1.21 29.12
N GLU A 47 23.54 0.56 29.31
CA GLU A 47 23.60 -0.90 29.49
C GLU A 47 22.90 -1.33 30.78
N GLN A 48 23.17 -0.66 31.88
CA GLN A 48 22.54 -0.95 33.16
C GLN A 48 21.02 -0.77 33.11
N LEU A 49 20.52 0.29 32.44
CA LEU A 49 19.10 0.50 32.18
C LEU A 49 18.51 -0.62 31.33
N ARG A 50 19.19 -1.03 30.26
CA ARG A 50 18.76 -2.15 29.42
C ARG A 50 18.61 -3.43 30.23
N VAL A 51 19.62 -3.80 31.01
CA VAL A 51 19.60 -5.03 31.84
C VAL A 51 18.49 -5.00 32.89
N ALA A 52 18.20 -3.84 33.48
CA ALA A 52 17.21 -3.74 34.54
C ALA A 52 15.76 -3.71 34.04
N PHE A 53 15.51 -3.11 32.87
CA PHE A 53 14.15 -2.83 32.40
C PHE A 53 13.73 -3.63 31.16
N LEU A 54 14.66 -4.28 30.46
CA LEU A 54 14.35 -5.15 29.34
C LEU A 54 14.41 -6.61 29.76
N PRO A 55 13.44 -7.45 29.37
CA PRO A 55 13.53 -8.89 29.54
C PRO A 55 14.75 -9.46 28.78
N ALA A 56 15.33 -10.56 29.28
CA ALA A 56 16.49 -11.21 28.67
C ALA A 56 16.31 -11.59 27.19
N ASN A 57 15.07 -11.87 26.77
CA ASN A 57 14.73 -12.22 25.38
C ASN A 57 14.26 -11.03 24.53
N TYR A 58 14.44 -9.79 24.99
CA TYR A 58 13.94 -8.59 24.30
C TYR A 58 14.45 -8.49 22.86
N GLU A 59 15.77 -8.57 22.65
CA GLU A 59 16.37 -8.44 21.32
C GLU A 59 15.88 -9.53 20.36
N TYR A 60 15.82 -10.77 20.85
CA TYR A 60 15.27 -11.90 20.09
C TYR A 60 13.83 -11.64 19.66
N ARG A 61 12.99 -11.12 20.58
CA ARG A 61 11.59 -10.80 20.27
C ARG A 61 11.48 -9.70 19.23
N GLN A 62 12.27 -8.63 19.33
CA GLN A 62 12.24 -7.57 18.33
C GLN A 62 12.76 -8.04 16.96
N ARG A 63 13.81 -8.86 16.94
CA ARG A 63 14.34 -9.47 15.71
C ARG A 63 13.28 -10.36 15.06
N SER A 64 12.61 -11.20 15.84
CA SER A 64 11.51 -12.04 15.35
C SER A 64 10.36 -11.20 14.79
N ARG A 65 9.96 -10.13 15.48
CA ARG A 65 8.96 -9.18 14.98
C ARG A 65 9.37 -8.51 13.68
N PHE A 66 10.64 -8.09 13.56
CA PHE A 66 11.18 -7.50 12.33
C PHE A 66 11.07 -8.48 11.16
N LEU A 67 11.56 -9.70 11.33
CA LEU A 67 11.53 -10.73 10.28
C LEU A 67 10.11 -11.14 9.88
N ALA A 68 9.16 -11.08 10.82
CA ALA A 68 7.75 -11.40 10.58
C ALA A 68 6.90 -10.19 10.16
N CYS A 69 7.46 -8.98 10.09
CA CYS A 69 6.70 -7.77 9.84
C CYS A 69 6.17 -7.76 8.40
N LYS A 70 4.85 -7.61 8.24
CA LYS A 70 4.16 -7.56 6.96
C LYS A 70 3.25 -6.33 6.92
N GLN A 71 3.20 -5.65 5.78
CA GLN A 71 2.29 -4.51 5.58
C GLN A 71 0.83 -4.91 5.80
N GLY A 72 0.41 -6.06 5.24
CA GLY A 72 -0.95 -6.57 5.38
C GLY A 72 -1.99 -5.60 4.80
N ARG A 73 -2.94 -5.17 5.63
CA ARG A 73 -3.99 -4.21 5.27
C ARG A 73 -3.65 -2.76 5.63
N ARG A 74 -2.51 -2.52 6.27
CA ARG A 74 -2.10 -1.20 6.76
C ARG A 74 -1.67 -0.29 5.63
N GLU A 75 -1.74 1.01 5.88
CA GLU A 75 -1.15 1.99 4.99
C GLU A 75 0.38 1.83 4.93
N LEU A 76 0.98 2.26 3.83
CA LEU A 76 2.43 2.14 3.64
C LEU A 76 3.19 2.90 4.74
N HIS A 77 2.72 4.08 5.13
CA HIS A 77 3.36 4.88 6.17
C HIS A 77 3.39 4.18 7.54
N GLU A 78 2.29 3.56 7.95
CA GLU A 78 2.20 2.82 9.22
C GLU A 78 3.17 1.63 9.24
N TYR A 79 3.27 0.90 8.13
CA TYR A 79 4.23 -0.19 7.96
C TYR A 79 5.68 0.31 8.02
N ASN A 80 6.00 1.39 7.30
CA ASN A 80 7.33 2.00 7.31
C ASN A 80 7.74 2.42 8.72
N GLN A 81 6.81 3.03 9.47
CA GLN A 81 7.07 3.46 10.84
C GLN A 81 7.32 2.28 11.78
N GLU A 82 6.53 1.21 11.69
CA GLU A 82 6.82 -0.01 12.48
C GLU A 82 8.20 -0.57 12.14
N MET A 83 8.58 -0.58 10.86
CA MET A 83 9.87 -1.11 10.43
C MET A 83 11.07 -0.29 10.95
N ARG A 84 10.92 1.04 10.98
CA ARG A 84 11.90 1.94 11.61
C ARG A 84 11.99 1.72 13.11
N VAL A 85 10.86 1.59 13.80
CA VAL A 85 10.82 1.34 15.25
C VAL A 85 11.49 0.00 15.60
N LEU A 86 11.19 -1.05 14.84
CA LEU A 86 11.82 -2.36 15.04
C LEU A 86 13.33 -2.31 14.79
N THR A 87 13.78 -1.59 13.76
CA THR A 87 15.21 -1.39 13.51
C THR A 87 15.89 -0.60 14.64
N ALA A 88 15.25 0.46 15.15
CA ALA A 88 15.75 1.26 16.26
C ALA A 88 15.81 0.47 17.59
N SER A 89 14.99 -0.56 17.74
CA SER A 89 15.04 -1.44 18.93
C SER A 89 16.23 -2.43 18.90
N LEU A 90 16.92 -2.57 17.77
CA LEU A 90 18.04 -3.50 17.55
C LEU A 90 19.41 -2.81 17.59
N VAL A 91 19.55 -1.65 18.24
CA VAL A 91 20.79 -0.85 18.24
C VAL A 91 22.03 -1.62 18.73
N GLY A 92 21.87 -2.52 19.71
CA GLY A 92 22.98 -3.34 20.22
C GLY A 92 23.45 -4.45 19.26
N ASN A 93 22.59 -4.87 18.34
CA ASN A 93 22.86 -5.96 17.40
C ASN A 93 22.08 -5.73 16.09
N PRO A 94 22.51 -4.76 15.27
CA PRO A 94 21.78 -4.38 14.07
C PRO A 94 21.82 -5.47 13.01
N LEU A 95 20.72 -5.64 12.29
CA LEU A 95 20.67 -6.50 11.12
C LEU A 95 21.47 -5.88 9.94
N PRO A 96 22.13 -6.68 9.10
CA PRO A 96 22.70 -6.23 7.84
C PRO A 96 21.64 -5.58 6.93
N GLU A 97 22.02 -4.53 6.20
CA GLU A 97 21.08 -3.77 5.35
C GLU A 97 20.39 -4.63 4.29
N HIS A 98 21.11 -5.54 3.64
CA HIS A 98 20.49 -6.44 2.65
C HIS A 98 19.39 -7.33 3.25
N ILE A 99 19.51 -7.75 4.51
CA ILE A 99 18.45 -8.49 5.21
C ILE A 99 17.27 -7.56 5.49
N LYS A 100 17.52 -6.32 5.91
CA LYS A 100 16.44 -5.35 6.15
C LYS A 100 15.68 -5.02 4.87
N VAL A 101 16.38 -4.79 3.76
CA VAL A 101 15.79 -4.52 2.43
C VAL A 101 14.96 -5.72 1.96
N THR A 102 15.49 -6.93 2.04
CA THR A 102 14.77 -8.14 1.60
C THR A 102 13.51 -8.39 2.42
N VAL A 103 13.58 -8.25 3.75
CA VAL A 103 12.40 -8.37 4.63
C VAL A 103 11.40 -7.26 4.35
N PHE A 104 11.85 -6.02 4.17
CA PHE A 104 10.99 -4.89 3.84
C PHE A 104 10.24 -5.15 2.53
N MET A 105 10.96 -5.49 1.46
CA MET A 105 10.40 -5.81 0.14
C MET A 105 9.43 -6.99 0.21
N ASP A 106 9.78 -8.05 0.93
CA ASP A 106 8.93 -9.22 1.08
C ASP A 106 7.70 -8.95 1.96
N GLY A 107 7.80 -8.00 2.88
CA GLY A 107 6.70 -7.56 3.74
C GLY A 107 5.72 -6.61 3.06
N LEU A 108 6.11 -5.95 1.97
CA LEU A 108 5.20 -5.10 1.20
C LEU A 108 4.08 -5.91 0.54
N ARG A 109 2.88 -5.32 0.53
CA ARG A 109 1.75 -5.83 -0.25
C ARG A 109 2.09 -5.77 -1.74
N VAL A 110 1.60 -6.75 -2.50
CA VAL A 110 1.71 -6.74 -3.97
C VAL A 110 1.03 -5.49 -4.52
N GLY A 111 1.79 -4.68 -5.26
CA GLY A 111 1.34 -3.38 -5.75
C GLY A 111 2.50 -2.56 -6.32
N PRO A 112 2.25 -1.28 -6.69
CA PRO A 112 3.22 -0.42 -7.37
C PRO A 112 4.55 -0.32 -6.62
N ALA A 113 4.53 -0.03 -5.32
CA ALA A 113 5.74 0.10 -4.51
C ALA A 113 6.60 -1.19 -4.50
N ARG A 114 5.98 -2.36 -4.33
CA ARG A 114 6.70 -3.65 -4.39
C ARG A 114 7.26 -3.90 -5.79
N THR A 115 6.47 -3.64 -6.83
CA THR A 115 6.92 -3.78 -8.23
C THR A 115 8.10 -2.85 -8.55
N GLN A 116 8.09 -1.63 -8.04
CA GLN A 116 9.16 -0.67 -8.28
C GLN A 116 10.46 -1.09 -7.58
N LEU A 117 10.37 -1.63 -6.37
CA LEU A 117 11.54 -2.17 -5.67
C LEU A 117 12.11 -3.45 -6.30
N PHE A 118 11.33 -4.19 -7.09
CA PHE A 118 11.88 -5.25 -7.93
C PHE A 118 12.67 -4.73 -9.14
N ARG A 119 12.39 -3.51 -9.59
CA ARG A 119 13.08 -2.86 -10.72
C ARG A 119 14.31 -2.08 -10.27
N VAL A 120 14.19 -1.41 -9.12
CA VAL A 120 15.22 -0.55 -8.55
C VAL A 120 15.78 -1.24 -7.32
N GLN A 121 17.03 -1.68 -7.39
CA GLN A 121 17.71 -2.28 -6.25
C GLN A 121 18.08 -1.20 -5.24
N ALA A 122 17.41 -1.21 -4.09
CA ALA A 122 17.76 -0.37 -2.95
C ALA A 122 18.97 -0.94 -2.20
N SER A 123 19.86 -0.06 -1.74
CA SER A 123 21.06 -0.45 -0.99
C SER A 123 20.82 -0.51 0.53
N THR A 124 19.83 0.23 1.02
CA THR A 124 19.46 0.31 2.44
C THR A 124 17.96 0.25 2.63
N MET A 125 17.50 -0.10 3.83
CA MET A 125 16.06 -0.13 4.13
C MET A 125 15.41 1.25 3.99
N GLU A 126 16.12 2.31 4.35
CA GLU A 126 15.60 3.67 4.28
C GLU A 126 15.47 4.15 2.82
N ASP A 127 16.45 3.81 1.97
CA ASP A 127 16.36 4.02 0.52
C ASP A 127 15.16 3.27 -0.09
N ALA A 128 14.94 2.02 0.31
CA ALA A 128 13.77 1.25 -0.12
C ALA A 128 12.44 1.90 0.32
N ILE A 129 12.40 2.50 1.51
CA ILE A 129 11.24 3.25 2.02
C ILE A 129 10.99 4.49 1.16
N GLN A 130 12.02 5.25 0.80
CA GLN A 130 11.87 6.44 -0.04
C GLN A 130 11.33 6.09 -1.43
N ILE A 131 11.87 5.05 -2.07
CA ILE A 131 11.38 4.55 -3.36
C ILE A 131 9.90 4.13 -3.27
N ALA A 132 9.54 3.39 -2.22
CA ALA A 132 8.16 2.94 -2.00
C ALA A 132 7.19 4.12 -1.83
N LEU A 133 7.58 5.14 -1.05
CA LEU A 133 6.77 6.34 -0.82
C LEU A 133 6.59 7.15 -2.10
N GLN A 134 7.68 7.35 -2.85
CA GLN A 134 7.66 8.07 -4.12
C GLN A 134 6.73 7.36 -5.12
N GLU A 135 6.83 6.05 -5.24
CA GLU A 135 6.00 5.26 -6.15
C GLU A 135 4.51 5.29 -5.73
N GLU A 136 4.22 5.21 -4.43
CA GLU A 136 2.84 5.30 -3.95
C GLU A 136 2.23 6.68 -4.26
N TYR A 137 3.01 7.75 -4.10
CA TYR A 137 2.59 9.10 -4.45
C TYR A 137 2.33 9.25 -5.95
N SER A 138 3.28 8.83 -6.80
CA SER A 138 3.14 8.87 -8.27
C SER A 138 1.93 8.07 -8.75
N HIS A 139 1.71 6.87 -8.22
CA HIS A 139 0.57 6.04 -8.58
C HIS A 139 -0.77 6.65 -8.13
N LYS A 140 -0.83 7.29 -6.95
CA LYS A 140 -2.02 8.02 -6.50
C LYS A 140 -2.32 9.22 -7.39
N GLN A 141 -1.29 9.98 -7.80
CA GLN A 141 -1.45 11.11 -8.73
C GLN A 141 -1.92 10.68 -10.12
N ALA A 142 -1.33 9.63 -10.69
CA ALA A 142 -1.72 9.11 -12.00
C ALA A 142 -3.16 8.56 -12.04
N ARG A 143 -3.73 8.22 -10.88
CA ARG A 143 -5.13 7.77 -10.75
C ARG A 143 -6.15 8.90 -10.59
N THR A 144 -5.74 10.16 -10.63
CA THR A 144 -6.71 11.26 -10.67
C THR A 144 -7.61 11.10 -11.90
N PRO A 145 -8.94 10.93 -11.72
CA PRO A 145 -9.82 10.71 -12.85
C PRO A 145 -9.79 11.95 -13.75
N ALA A 146 -9.62 11.71 -15.05
CA ALA A 146 -9.69 12.71 -16.11
C ALA A 146 -11.11 13.29 -16.31
N THR A 147 -11.91 13.42 -15.24
CA THR A 147 -13.24 14.05 -15.28
C THR A 147 -13.18 15.57 -15.42
N VAL A 148 -11.99 16.19 -15.33
CA VAL A 148 -11.82 17.64 -15.58
C VAL A 148 -11.72 17.97 -17.09
N TRP A 149 -11.45 17.00 -17.96
CA TRP A 149 -11.28 17.24 -19.40
C TRP A 149 -12.52 16.91 -20.26
N GLN A 150 -13.69 16.68 -19.64
CA GLN A 150 -14.97 16.57 -20.36
C GLN A 150 -15.92 17.68 -19.92
N SER A 151 -15.53 18.93 -20.16
CA SER A 151 -16.50 20.01 -20.35
C SER A 151 -17.01 19.94 -21.79
N ASN A 152 -18.13 19.23 -21.97
CA ASN A 152 -18.89 19.25 -23.21
C ASN A 152 -19.63 20.61 -23.30
N PRO A 153 -19.41 21.47 -24.31
CA PRO A 153 -20.32 22.58 -24.56
C PRO A 153 -21.51 22.02 -25.33
N THR A 154 -22.67 21.93 -24.70
CA THR A 154 -23.93 21.69 -25.42
C THR A 154 -24.91 22.77 -25.02
N SER A 155 -25.16 23.69 -25.97
CA SER A 155 -26.31 24.59 -26.17
C SER A 155 -25.79 25.79 -26.97
N GLY A 156 -26.24 26.18 -28.15
CA GLY A 156 -27.32 25.80 -29.04
C GLY A 156 -27.33 26.90 -30.12
N GLY A 157 -27.47 26.55 -31.40
CA GLY A 157 -27.48 27.55 -32.49
C GLY A 157 -27.40 26.91 -33.87
N THR A 158 -28.43 27.18 -34.67
CA THR A 158 -28.71 26.79 -36.06
C THR A 158 -27.57 27.00 -37.08
N PRO A 159 -27.56 26.27 -38.21
CA PRO A 159 -26.53 26.42 -39.25
C PRO A 159 -26.90 27.54 -40.22
N THR A 160 -26.01 28.52 -40.38
CA THR A 160 -26.05 29.46 -41.51
C THR A 160 -24.63 29.74 -42.01
N GLY A 161 -24.34 29.25 -43.21
CA GLY A 161 -23.65 30.00 -44.27
C GLY A 161 -22.17 30.38 -44.13
N SER A 162 -21.39 29.81 -45.07
CA SER A 162 -20.34 30.47 -45.87
C SER A 162 -18.91 30.65 -45.31
N SER A 163 -17.99 30.06 -46.08
CA SER A 163 -16.66 30.51 -46.54
C SER A 163 -15.56 30.95 -45.56
N GLY A 164 -14.40 30.32 -45.71
CA GLY A 164 -13.11 30.88 -45.29
C GLY A 164 -11.95 29.89 -45.41
N ASN A 165 -11.08 30.12 -46.39
CA ASN A 165 -9.81 29.42 -46.62
C ASN A 165 -8.91 29.39 -45.37
N GLY A 166 -8.16 28.30 -45.21
CA GLY A 166 -7.07 28.22 -44.23
C GLY A 166 -6.33 26.89 -44.27
N ALA A 167 -5.52 26.67 -45.31
CA ALA A 167 -4.55 25.59 -45.34
C ALA A 167 -3.49 25.81 -44.25
N THR A 168 -3.39 24.88 -43.29
CA THR A 168 -2.16 24.67 -42.52
C THR A 168 -1.86 23.18 -42.48
N ASN A 169 -0.70 22.83 -43.04
CA ASN A 169 -0.15 21.48 -43.08
C ASN A 169 0.21 21.02 -41.66
N GLY A 170 -0.48 20.01 -41.17
CA GLY A 170 -0.06 19.18 -40.03
C GLY A 170 -0.64 17.79 -40.21
N PRO A 171 0.06 16.70 -39.83
CA PRO A 171 -0.49 15.36 -39.96
C PRO A 171 -1.71 15.24 -39.03
N VAL A 172 -2.88 15.13 -39.65
CA VAL A 172 -4.16 14.91 -38.97
C VAL A 172 -4.04 13.60 -38.18
N PRO A 173 -4.37 13.58 -36.87
CA PRO A 173 -4.48 12.34 -36.13
C PRO A 173 -5.49 11.45 -36.86
N MET A 174 -5.10 10.22 -37.21
CA MET A 174 -6.04 9.28 -37.82
C MET A 174 -7.09 8.93 -36.75
N ASP A 175 -8.27 9.54 -36.84
CA ASP A 175 -9.38 9.30 -35.92
C ASP A 175 -9.98 7.92 -36.23
N LEU A 176 -9.36 6.89 -35.65
CA LEU A 176 -9.79 5.49 -35.75
C LEU A 176 -11.23 5.27 -35.24
N GLY A 177 -11.80 6.23 -34.49
CA GLY A 177 -13.14 6.12 -33.92
C GLY A 177 -14.29 6.40 -34.90
N MET A 178 -14.04 7.11 -36.01
CA MET A 178 -15.06 7.50 -36.99
C MET A 178 -15.05 6.60 -38.24
N ALA A 179 -13.88 6.11 -38.65
CA ALA A 179 -13.73 5.23 -39.81
C ALA A 179 -14.34 3.84 -39.60
N GLU A 180 -14.43 3.36 -38.35
CA GLU A 180 -15.01 2.03 -38.04
C GLU A 180 -16.54 2.03 -37.90
N GLN A 181 -17.19 3.20 -37.81
CA GLN A 181 -18.65 3.26 -37.61
C GLN A 181 -19.44 3.10 -38.92
N SER A 182 -18.86 3.41 -40.08
CA SER A 182 -19.55 3.32 -41.38
C SER A 182 -19.88 1.88 -41.81
N ASP A 183 -19.08 0.89 -41.37
CA ASP A 183 -19.29 -0.53 -41.70
C ASP A 183 -19.99 -1.33 -40.60
N ILE A 184 -20.27 -0.71 -39.45
CA ILE A 184 -20.98 -1.37 -38.35
C ILE A 184 -22.47 -1.51 -38.71
N ARG A 185 -22.92 -2.75 -38.85
CA ARG A 185 -24.33 -3.12 -39.04
C ARG A 185 -25.07 -3.20 -37.69
N CYS A 186 -26.17 -2.48 -37.59
CA CYS A 186 -27.05 -2.55 -36.44
C CYS A 186 -27.70 -3.93 -36.28
N TYR A 187 -27.43 -4.63 -35.17
CA TYR A 187 -28.04 -5.92 -34.84
C TYR A 187 -29.58 -5.89 -34.60
N GLY A 188 -30.20 -4.71 -34.63
CA GLY A 188 -31.65 -4.54 -34.47
C GLY A 188 -32.37 -4.31 -35.80
N CYS A 189 -31.90 -3.36 -36.62
CA CYS A 189 -32.56 -2.95 -37.86
C CYS A 189 -31.77 -3.30 -39.14
N GLY A 190 -30.56 -3.83 -39.01
CA GLY A 190 -29.72 -4.24 -40.13
C GLY A 190 -29.10 -3.11 -40.95
N LYS A 191 -29.31 -1.84 -40.61
CA LYS A 191 -28.70 -0.67 -41.29
C LYS A 191 -27.27 -0.40 -40.79
N LEU A 192 -26.42 0.12 -41.68
CA LEU A 192 -25.04 0.51 -41.37
C LEU A 192 -24.99 1.86 -40.64
N GLY A 193 -23.85 2.19 -40.03
CA GLY A 193 -23.60 3.49 -39.40
C GLY A 193 -23.93 3.59 -37.90
N HIS A 194 -24.46 2.54 -37.26
CA HIS A 194 -24.79 2.56 -35.82
C HIS A 194 -24.97 1.16 -35.20
N MET A 195 -24.72 1.03 -33.89
CA MET A 195 -25.04 -0.19 -33.12
C MET A 195 -26.47 -0.18 -32.58
N LYS A 196 -27.00 -1.35 -32.17
CA LYS A 196 -28.38 -1.53 -31.63
C LYS A 196 -28.77 -0.52 -30.53
N ARG A 197 -27.81 -0.05 -29.72
CA ARG A 197 -28.04 0.92 -28.63
C ARG A 197 -28.33 2.34 -29.12
N ALA A 198 -27.80 2.69 -30.28
CA ALA A 198 -27.97 3.99 -30.93
C ALA A 198 -28.96 3.91 -32.12
N CYS A 199 -29.81 2.88 -32.15
CA CYS A 199 -30.72 2.67 -33.26
C CYS A 199 -31.85 3.70 -33.25
N PRO A 200 -32.01 4.53 -34.30
CA PRO A 200 -33.09 5.51 -34.37
C PRO A 200 -34.48 4.87 -34.47
N ALA A 201 -34.57 3.56 -34.80
CA ALA A 201 -35.80 2.78 -34.73
C ALA A 201 -36.12 2.22 -33.33
N GLY A 202 -35.24 2.46 -32.34
CA GLY A 202 -35.27 1.87 -30.99
C GLY A 202 -36.30 2.47 -30.03
N GLY A 203 -37.53 2.71 -30.50
CA GLY A 203 -38.56 3.44 -29.75
C GLY A 203 -39.94 2.80 -29.67
N LEU A 204 -40.11 1.49 -29.92
CA LEU A 204 -41.39 0.80 -29.66
C LEU A 204 -41.26 -0.13 -28.47
N LYS A 205 -41.58 0.42 -27.29
CA LYS A 205 -41.77 -0.35 -26.04
C LYS A 205 -42.89 -1.37 -26.26
N LYS A 206 -42.55 -2.62 -26.58
CA LYS A 206 -43.47 -3.74 -26.39
C LYS A 206 -43.75 -3.84 -24.89
N LYS A 207 -44.96 -3.49 -24.47
CA LYS A 207 -45.50 -3.75 -23.14
C LYS A 207 -45.42 -5.26 -22.90
N PHE A 208 -44.49 -5.71 -22.06
CA PHE A 208 -44.56 -7.06 -21.52
C PHE A 208 -45.77 -7.12 -20.61
N SER A 209 -46.78 -7.91 -20.99
CA SER A 209 -47.85 -8.31 -20.09
C SER A 209 -47.27 -9.28 -19.06
N SER A 210 -47.18 -8.83 -17.81
CA SER A 210 -46.82 -9.67 -16.66
C SER A 210 -47.96 -10.64 -16.37
N LYS A 211 -47.75 -11.94 -16.64
CA LYS A 211 -48.53 -13.03 -16.03
C LYS A 211 -47.75 -13.58 -14.82
N PRO A 212 -48.39 -13.84 -13.68
CA PRO A 212 -47.73 -14.38 -12.49
C PRO A 212 -47.94 -15.90 -12.38
N PHE A 213 -46.85 -16.68 -12.31
CA PHE A 213 -46.79 -18.05 -11.78
C PHE A 213 -45.34 -18.55 -11.95
N GLY A 214 -44.65 -19.25 -11.05
CA GLY A 214 -44.95 -19.85 -9.76
C GLY A 214 -43.62 -20.35 -9.16
N SER A 215 -43.64 -20.65 -7.86
CA SER A 215 -42.50 -21.07 -7.04
C SER A 215 -41.91 -22.45 -7.40
N ARG A 216 -40.66 -22.69 -6.94
CA ARG A 216 -39.85 -23.94 -6.84
C ARG A 216 -38.85 -24.12 -8.00
N SER A 217 -37.58 -24.47 -7.83
CA SER A 217 -36.93 -25.26 -6.77
C SER A 217 -35.43 -24.94 -6.67
N ARG A 218 -34.93 -25.11 -5.44
CA ARG A 218 -33.53 -25.09 -4.99
C ARG A 218 -32.69 -26.18 -5.67
N TRP A 219 -31.56 -25.80 -6.26
CA TRP A 219 -30.52 -26.71 -6.77
C TRP A 219 -29.99 -27.62 -5.65
N GLN A 220 -30.06 -28.94 -5.83
CA GLN A 220 -29.37 -29.92 -4.99
C GLN A 220 -28.17 -30.52 -5.76
N LYS A 221 -27.03 -30.65 -5.06
CA LYS A 221 -25.81 -31.31 -5.56
C LYS A 221 -25.99 -32.84 -5.54
N PRO A 222 -25.46 -33.58 -6.53
CA PRO A 222 -25.45 -35.03 -6.50
C PRO A 222 -24.37 -35.58 -5.54
N ARG A 223 -24.74 -36.59 -4.73
CA ARG A 223 -23.83 -37.44 -3.93
C ARG A 223 -23.14 -38.49 -4.83
N PRO A 224 -21.91 -38.91 -4.54
CA PRO A 224 -21.29 -40.04 -5.21
C PRO A 224 -21.87 -41.38 -4.72
N ARG A 225 -22.06 -42.31 -5.66
CA ARG A 225 -22.62 -43.65 -5.47
C ARG A 225 -21.50 -44.63 -5.11
N ASN A 226 -21.66 -45.29 -3.97
CA ASN A 226 -20.82 -46.36 -3.44
C ASN A 226 -20.88 -47.60 -4.35
N GLN A 227 -19.73 -48.19 -4.67
CA GLN A 227 -19.63 -49.58 -5.16
C GLN A 227 -18.73 -50.33 -4.19
N GLY A 228 -19.35 -51.17 -3.36
CA GLY A 228 -18.65 -52.27 -2.72
C GLY A 228 -18.68 -53.48 -3.65
N ASN A 229 -17.59 -54.25 -3.67
CA ASN A 229 -17.70 -55.69 -3.83
C ASN A 229 -16.62 -56.39 -3.01
N ALA A 230 -17.04 -57.47 -2.36
CA ALA A 230 -16.27 -58.34 -1.48
C ALA A 230 -15.45 -59.37 -2.30
N GLY A 231 -14.40 -59.95 -1.67
CA GLY A 231 -13.78 -61.17 -2.17
C GLY A 231 -12.38 -61.50 -1.61
N HIS A 232 -12.36 -62.25 -0.50
CA HIS A 232 -11.43 -63.32 -0.11
C HIS A 232 -9.92 -63.24 -0.41
N GLN A 233 -9.11 -63.18 0.65
CA GLN A 233 -8.42 -64.36 1.22
C GLN A 233 -7.96 -64.06 2.66
#